data_AF-A0A9D9MAX4-F1
#
_entry.id   AF-A0A9D9MAX4-F1
#
_cell.length_a   1.000
_cell.length_b   1.000
_cell.length_c   1.000
_cell.angle_alpha   90.00
_cell.angle_beta   90.00
_cell.angle_gamma   90.00
#
_symmetry.space_group_name_H-M   'P 1'
#
loop_
_entity.id
_entity.type
_entity.pdbx_description
1 polymer ?
#
loop_
_entity_poly.entity_id
_entity_poly.type
_entity_poly.pdbx_seq_one_letter_code
_entity_poly.pdbx_strand_id
1 'polypeptide(L)'
;DAKDIETQNFHIPTPKEWVIPNQMPDVNLIKQDLATLRSTMWNYVGLIRSQKHLERAEKILRHLHNEIDVFYKGTQPCQELIDLRNGVRTALLIAYAALQNKRSVGCHYLSDAK
;
A
#
# COMPACT_ATOMS: atom_id res chain seq x y z
N ASP A 1 2.31 8.49 -30.20
CA ASP A 1 3.78 8.57 -30.06
C ASP A 1 4.37 9.66 -30.95
N ALA A 2 5.63 10.07 -30.74
CA ALA A 2 6.25 11.20 -31.46
C ALA A 2 6.21 11.05 -33.00
N LYS A 3 6.28 9.82 -33.51
CA LYS A 3 6.15 9.49 -34.94
C LYS A 3 4.74 9.73 -35.50
N ASP A 4 3.70 9.60 -34.69
CA ASP A 4 2.31 9.84 -35.09
C ASP A 4 2.00 11.34 -35.17
N ILE A 5 2.72 12.14 -34.38
CA ILE A 5 2.63 13.61 -34.38
C ILE A 5 3.24 14.18 -35.66
N GLU A 6 4.40 13.65 -36.09
CA GLU A 6 5.05 14.02 -37.36
C GLU A 6 4.17 13.72 -38.57
N THR A 7 3.40 12.63 -38.53
CA THR A 7 2.54 12.18 -39.63
C THR A 7 1.11 12.73 -39.56
N GLN A 8 0.78 13.55 -38.55
CA GLN A 8 -0.59 14.03 -38.25
C GLN A 8 -1.64 12.91 -38.14
N ASN A 9 -1.22 11.66 -37.93
CA ASN A 9 -2.08 10.47 -37.87
C ASN A 9 -2.42 10.07 -36.42
N PHE A 10 -2.16 10.95 -35.46
CA PHE A 10 -2.47 10.69 -34.06
C PHE A 10 -3.99 10.60 -33.85
N HIS A 11 -4.49 9.40 -33.55
CA HIS A 11 -5.88 9.18 -33.15
C HIS A 11 -5.97 8.97 -31.65
N ILE A 12 -6.81 9.76 -30.99
CA ILE A 12 -7.10 9.58 -29.56
C ILE A 12 -7.91 8.29 -29.43
N PRO A 13 -7.44 7.27 -28.69
CA PRO A 13 -8.22 6.08 -28.48
C PRO A 13 -9.49 6.44 -27.71
N THR A 14 -10.65 5.94 -28.15
CA THR A 14 -11.89 6.09 -27.40
C THR A 14 -11.71 5.41 -26.03
N PRO A 15 -11.89 6.14 -24.91
CA PRO A 15 -11.82 5.54 -23.59
C PRO A 15 -12.79 4.37 -23.49
N LYS A 16 -12.37 3.27 -22.87
CA LYS A 16 -13.31 2.20 -22.51
C LYS A 16 -14.30 2.75 -21.50
N GLU A 17 -15.58 2.43 -21.69
CA GLU A 17 -16.62 2.72 -20.72
C GLU A 17 -16.26 2.13 -19.36
N TRP A 18 -16.59 2.88 -18.30
CA TRP A 18 -16.36 2.41 -16.96
C TRP A 18 -17.36 1.31 -16.60
N VAL A 19 -16.86 0.16 -16.16
CA VAL A 19 -17.67 -0.98 -15.77
C VAL A 19 -17.60 -1.16 -14.27
N ILE A 20 -18.74 -1.05 -13.60
CA ILE A 20 -18.87 -1.39 -12.18
C ILE A 20 -18.61 -2.89 -12.04
N PRO A 21 -17.68 -3.31 -11.18
CA PRO A 21 -17.47 -4.74 -10.95
C PRO A 21 -18.70 -5.41 -10.31
N ASN A 22 -18.94 -6.69 -10.56
CA ASN A 22 -20.14 -7.34 -10.03
C ASN A 22 -19.99 -7.82 -8.57
N GLN A 23 -18.76 -7.99 -8.08
CA GLN A 23 -18.51 -8.52 -6.74
C GLN A 23 -18.70 -7.44 -5.68
N MET A 24 -19.65 -7.67 -4.78
CA MET A 24 -19.87 -6.82 -3.61
C MET A 24 -18.71 -6.95 -2.62
N PRO A 25 -18.31 -5.86 -1.93
CA PRO A 25 -17.27 -5.90 -0.91
C PRO A 25 -17.76 -6.60 0.36
N ASP A 26 -16.95 -7.49 0.91
CA ASP A 26 -17.13 -8.02 2.27
C ASP A 26 -16.43 -7.10 3.28
N VAL A 27 -17.23 -6.30 3.97
CA VAL A 27 -16.74 -5.31 4.94
C VAL A 27 -16.03 -5.97 6.13
N ASN A 28 -16.38 -7.21 6.51
CA ASN A 28 -15.74 -7.87 7.63
C ASN A 28 -14.31 -8.30 7.28
N LEU A 29 -14.09 -8.82 6.07
CA LEU A 29 -12.75 -9.14 5.58
C LEU A 29 -11.88 -7.89 5.48
N ILE A 30 -12.43 -6.79 4.94
CA ILE A 30 -11.71 -5.52 4.83
C ILE A 30 -11.31 -5.01 6.23
N LYS A 31 -12.21 -5.09 7.21
CA LYS A 31 -11.91 -4.70 8.60
C LYS A 31 -10.83 -5.57 9.23
N GLN A 32 -10.81 -6.87 8.92
CA GLN A 32 -9.77 -7.78 9.39
C GLN A 32 -8.39 -7.44 8.81
N ASP A 33 -8.31 -7.15 7.51
CA ASP A 33 -7.08 -6.71 6.86
C ASP A 33 -6.59 -5.37 7.43
N LEU A 34 -7.52 -4.45 7.68
CA LEU A 34 -7.22 -3.16 8.30
C LEU A 34 -6.69 -3.33 9.74
N ALA A 35 -7.22 -4.28 10.51
CA ALA A 35 -6.71 -4.61 11.84
C ALA A 35 -5.29 -5.21 11.77
N THR A 36 -5.03 -6.06 10.77
CA THR A 36 -3.70 -6.63 10.50
C THR A 36 -2.69 -5.53 10.14
N LEU A 37 -3.07 -4.59 9.29
CA LEU A 37 -2.27 -3.42 8.96
C LEU A 37 -1.93 -2.59 10.21
N ARG A 38 -2.95 -2.23 11.01
CA ARG A 38 -2.79 -1.39 12.21
C ARG A 38 -1.90 -2.06 13.26
N SER A 39 -2.11 -3.35 13.53
CA SER A 39 -1.31 -4.11 14.49
C SER A 39 0.15 -4.26 14.03
N THR A 40 0.38 -4.48 12.73
CA THR A 40 1.74 -4.54 12.16
C THR A 40 2.47 -3.21 12.35
N MET A 41 1.81 -2.09 12.02
CA MET A 41 2.38 -0.76 12.21
C MET A 41 2.66 -0.45 13.68
N TRP A 42 1.74 -0.78 14.58
CA TRP A 42 1.91 -0.56 16.01
C TRP A 42 3.08 -1.36 16.59
N ASN A 43 3.13 -2.67 16.29
CA ASN A 43 4.09 -3.58 16.91
C ASN A 43 5.51 -3.45 16.35
N TYR A 44 5.66 -3.05 15.07
CA TYR A 44 6.96 -3.09 14.41
C TYR A 44 7.45 -1.74 13.86
N VAL A 45 6.54 -0.79 13.61
CA VAL A 45 6.85 0.55 13.04
C VAL A 45 6.42 1.67 14.02
N GLY A 46 6.23 1.31 15.29
CA GLY A 46 5.85 2.22 16.38
C GLY A 46 6.96 3.18 16.81
N LEU A 47 6.82 3.79 17.97
CA LEU A 47 7.74 4.83 18.47
C LEU A 47 9.18 4.31 18.60
N ILE A 48 9.34 3.11 19.18
CA ILE A 48 10.63 2.44 19.35
C ILE A 48 10.77 1.41 18.24
N ARG A 49 11.83 1.55 17.43
CA ARG A 49 12.08 0.69 16.27
C ARG A 49 13.39 -0.05 16.41
N SER A 50 13.50 -1.18 15.74
CA SER A 50 14.77 -1.90 15.55
C SER A 50 14.86 -2.35 14.10
N GLN A 51 16.08 -2.57 13.61
CA GLN A 51 16.32 -3.05 12.25
C GLN A 51 15.53 -4.35 11.98
N LYS A 52 15.57 -5.30 12.92
CA LYS A 52 14.86 -6.59 12.82
C LYS A 52 13.34 -6.44 12.75
N HIS A 53 12.76 -5.51 13.52
CA HIS A 53 11.31 -5.27 13.47
C HIS A 53 10.91 -4.60 12.16
N LEU A 54 11.68 -3.64 11.67
CA LEU A 54 11.41 -2.96 10.40
C LEU A 54 11.50 -3.91 9.20
N GLU A 55 12.51 -4.80 9.16
CA GLU A 55 12.62 -5.84 8.13
C GLU A 55 11.43 -6.79 8.15
N ARG A 56 10.95 -7.15 9.35
CA ARG A 56 9.75 -7.99 9.48
C ARG A 56 8.49 -7.25 9.03
N ALA A 57 8.33 -6.00 9.43
CA ALA A 57 7.21 -5.16 9.03
C ALA A 57 7.13 -5.01 7.52
N GLU A 58 8.26 -4.70 6.88
CA GLU A 58 8.35 -4.51 5.43
C GLU A 58 7.87 -5.76 4.67
N LYS A 59 8.31 -6.95 5.08
CA LYS A 59 7.85 -8.22 4.49
C LYS A 59 6.35 -8.44 4.67
N ILE A 60 5.82 -8.21 5.88
CA ILE A 60 4.39 -8.38 6.18
C ILE A 60 3.56 -7.39 5.35
N LEU A 61 3.93 -6.12 5.33
CA LEU A 61 3.21 -5.07 4.61
C LEU A 61 3.27 -5.27 3.10
N ARG A 62 4.40 -5.73 2.57
CA ARG A 62 4.53 -6.07 1.14
C ARG A 62 3.64 -7.24 0.76
N HIS A 63 3.61 -8.29 1.58
CA HIS A 63 2.72 -9.41 1.33
C HIS A 63 1.25 -8.98 1.41
N LEU A 64 0.87 -8.25 2.46
CA LEU A 64 -0.48 -7.73 2.65
C LEU A 64 -0.92 -6.85 1.47
N HIS A 65 -0.04 -5.97 0.98
CA HIS A 65 -0.33 -5.13 -0.18
C HIS A 65 -0.65 -5.97 -1.43
N ASN A 66 0.18 -6.98 -1.73
CA ASN A 66 -0.02 -7.86 -2.88
C ASN A 66 -1.30 -8.70 -2.74
N GLU A 67 -1.57 -9.23 -1.55
CA GLU A 67 -2.79 -10.00 -1.27
C GLU A 67 -4.04 -9.15 -1.47
N ILE A 68 -4.06 -7.91 -0.93
CA ILE A 68 -5.19 -6.97 -1.11
C ILE A 68 -5.43 -6.66 -2.59
N ASP A 69 -4.36 -6.45 -3.36
CA ASP A 69 -4.47 -6.13 -4.79
C ASP A 69 -5.02 -7.30 -5.61
N VAL A 70 -4.66 -8.54 -5.26
CA VAL A 70 -5.14 -9.75 -5.93
C VAL A 70 -6.56 -10.10 -5.47
N PHE A 71 -6.80 -10.13 -4.16
CA PHE A 71 -8.05 -10.60 -3.56
C PHE A 71 -9.23 -9.69 -3.88
N TYR A 72 -9.06 -8.37 -3.76
CA TYR A 72 -10.12 -7.40 -4.02
C TYR A 72 -10.17 -6.94 -5.48
N LYS A 73 -9.49 -7.65 -6.39
CA LYS A 73 -9.53 -7.35 -7.82
C LYS A 73 -10.94 -7.63 -8.35
N GLY A 74 -11.57 -6.62 -8.95
CA GLY A 74 -12.95 -6.77 -9.43
C GLY A 74 -14.01 -6.72 -8.32
N THR A 75 -13.65 -6.29 -7.11
CA THR A 75 -14.62 -5.87 -6.09
C THR A 75 -15.08 -4.44 -6.36
N GLN A 76 -16.36 -4.15 -6.13
CA GLN A 76 -16.88 -2.79 -6.22
C GLN A 76 -16.15 -1.85 -5.25
N PRO A 77 -15.84 -0.62 -5.67
CA PRO A 77 -15.22 0.35 -4.79
C PRO A 77 -16.17 0.73 -3.66
N CYS A 78 -15.68 0.64 -2.43
CA CYS A 78 -16.30 1.21 -1.24
C CYS A 78 -15.24 1.99 -0.45
N GLN A 79 -15.68 2.83 0.48
CA GLN A 79 -14.78 3.68 1.27
C GLN A 79 -13.75 2.85 2.04
N GLU A 80 -14.18 1.76 2.68
CA GLU A 80 -13.31 0.91 3.50
C GLU A 80 -12.21 0.23 2.67
N LEU A 81 -12.54 -0.21 1.46
CA LEU A 81 -11.55 -0.82 0.56
C LEU A 81 -10.53 0.22 0.06
N ILE A 82 -10.99 1.44 -0.23
CA ILE A 82 -10.11 2.55 -0.63
C ILE A 82 -9.16 2.90 0.53
N ASP A 83 -9.69 3.01 1.75
CA ASP A 83 -8.90 3.30 2.95
C ASP A 83 -7.87 2.20 3.22
N LEU A 84 -8.25 0.93 3.05
CA LEU A 84 -7.34 -0.20 3.19
C LEU A 84 -6.19 -0.14 2.17
N ARG A 85 -6.51 0.06 0.88
CA ARG A 85 -5.51 0.14 -0.21
C ARG A 85 -4.54 1.30 -0.02
N ASN A 86 -5.06 2.49 0.30
CA ASN A 86 -4.24 3.66 0.55
C ASN A 86 -3.41 3.50 1.83
N GLY A 87 -4.01 2.93 2.88
CA GLY A 87 -3.37 2.65 4.15
C GLY A 87 -2.19 1.69 4.01
N VAL A 88 -2.37 0.55 3.34
CA VAL A 88 -1.29 -0.45 3.18
C VAL A 88 -0.13 0.09 2.35
N ARG A 89 -0.43 0.85 1.28
CA ARG A 89 0.59 1.46 0.44
C ARG A 89 1.40 2.52 1.19
N THR A 90 0.72 3.37 1.96
CA THR A 90 1.37 4.37 2.81
C THR A 90 2.21 3.73 3.90
N ALA A 91 1.69 2.70 4.56
CA ALA A 91 2.42 1.95 5.58
C ALA A 91 3.69 1.30 5.03
N LEU A 92 3.62 0.70 3.84
CA LEU A 92 4.78 0.12 3.17
C LEU A 92 5.86 1.17 2.88
N LEU A 93 5.46 2.35 2.41
CA LEU A 93 6.38 3.48 2.18
C LEU A 93 7.04 3.95 3.49
N ILE A 94 6.27 4.08 4.58
CA ILE A 94 6.79 4.46 5.90
C ILE A 94 7.79 3.42 6.40
N ALA A 95 7.43 2.13 6.35
CA ALA A 95 8.29 1.05 6.80
C ALA A 95 9.60 1.00 5.98
N TYR A 96 9.50 1.18 4.65
CA TYR A 96 10.66 1.21 3.77
C TYR A 96 11.58 2.41 4.09
N ALA A 97 11.02 3.61 4.23
CA ALA A 97 11.78 4.81 4.59
C ALA A 97 12.47 4.67 5.96
N ALA A 98 11.75 4.14 6.96
CA ALA A 98 12.30 3.87 8.28
C ALA A 98 13.43 2.83 8.25
N LEU A 99 13.30 1.80 7.42
CA LEU A 99 14.32 0.76 7.25
C LEU A 99 15.61 1.29 6.59
N GLN A 100 15.49 2.22 5.65
CA GLN A 100 16.64 2.85 5.00
C GLN A 100 17.34 3.87 5.91
N ASN A 101 16.61 4.51 6.82
CA ASN A 101 17.19 5.51 7.72
C ASN A 101 17.90 4.88 8.93
N LYS A 102 19.24 4.90 8.91
CA LYS A 102 20.09 4.35 9.99
C LYS A 102 20.37 5.31 11.15
N ARG A 103 19.84 6.54 11.12
CA ARG A 103 20.10 7.56 12.14
C ARG A 103 18.85 7.88 12.95
N SER A 104 18.95 7.81 14.27
CA SER A 104 17.87 8.22 15.18
C SER A 104 17.78 9.74 15.25
N VAL A 105 16.72 10.33 14.67
CA VAL A 105 16.48 11.78 14.66
C VAL A 105 14.97 12.06 14.77
N GLY A 106 14.59 12.97 15.67
CA GLY A 106 13.20 13.38 15.86
C GLY A 106 12.29 12.21 16.24
N CYS A 107 11.20 12.00 15.50
CA CYS A 107 10.24 10.92 15.74
C CYS A 107 10.69 9.54 15.25
N HIS A 108 11.89 9.44 14.65
CA HIS A 108 12.49 8.17 14.23
C HIS A 108 13.57 7.77 15.24
N TYR A 109 13.24 6.83 16.13
CA TYR A 109 14.16 6.28 17.13
C TYR A 109 14.41 4.79 16.88
N LEU A 110 15.67 4.44 16.63
CA LEU A 110 16.17 3.08 16.53
C LEU A 110 16.85 2.68 17.85
N SER A 111 16.35 1.64 18.50
CA SER A 111 16.89 1.13 19.77
C SER A 111 18.24 0.43 19.62
N ASP A 112 18.57 0.01 18.41
CA ASP A 112 19.81 -0.68 18.04
C ASP A 112 20.84 0.25 17.36
N ALA A 113 20.49 1.52 17.11
CA ALA A 113 21.44 2.51 16.65
C ALA A 113 22.39 2.88 17.81
N LYS A 114 23.69 2.68 17.60
CA LYS A 114 24.76 3.17 18.49
C LYS A 114 25.02 4.65 18.25
#